data_AF-A0A3A2ZV99-F1
#
_entry.id   AF-A0A3A2ZV99-F1
#
_cell.length_a   1.000
_cell.length_b   1.000
_cell.length_c   1.000
_cell.angle_alpha   90.00
_cell.angle_beta   90.00
_cell.angle_gamma   90.00
#
_symmetry.space_group_name_H-M   'P 1'
#
loop_
_entity.id
_entity.type
_entity.pdbx_description
1 polymer ?
#
loop_
_entity_poly.entity_id
_entity_poly.type
_entity_poly.pdbx_seq_one_letter_code
_entity_poly.pdbx_strand_id
1 'polypeptide(L)'
;MDTSTQSPTFTTLGCLDDIMPDIDLPMILSFACPTSRLQIAQQNLYRSFKSLLDKSPWLNGYIHSNVGGLAGSYRVGSKFLSHSAALLSSDVEHMNDKREKIEFQDLSSHTKYKAKTYSELVSENMPNRYLSPKLLVPNRTTENPNVKHAIRARVSFVKHGVFVVLSTSHSLMDATSLSAIFGEWLPPREEKNLHSYCIHLSGDLVGPAPAS
;
A
#
# COMPACT_ATOMS: atom_id res chain seq x y z
N MET A 1 -26.50 -16.77 23.14
CA MET A 1 -25.51 -15.86 22.52
C MET A 1 -25.58 -16.13 21.03
N ASP A 2 -26.25 -15.27 20.28
CA ASP A 2 -26.43 -15.42 18.84
C ASP A 2 -25.11 -15.14 18.12
N THR A 3 -24.46 -16.18 17.62
CA THR A 3 -23.45 -16.06 16.57
C THR A 3 -24.18 -15.80 15.26
N SER A 4 -24.66 -14.56 15.08
CA SER A 4 -25.08 -14.11 13.76
C SER A 4 -23.86 -14.15 12.85
N THR A 5 -23.86 -15.11 11.92
CA THR A 5 -22.90 -15.22 10.82
C THR A 5 -23.12 -13.98 9.96
N GLN A 6 -22.44 -12.88 10.28
CA GLN A 6 -22.47 -11.68 9.44
C GLN A 6 -21.91 -12.07 8.08
N SER A 7 -22.80 -12.20 7.10
CA SER A 7 -22.42 -12.36 5.71
C SER A 7 -21.51 -11.20 5.34
N PRO A 8 -20.38 -11.44 4.66
CA PRO A 8 -19.43 -10.38 4.39
C PRO A 8 -20.12 -9.26 3.59
N THR A 9 -20.06 -8.03 4.11
CA THR A 9 -20.59 -6.87 3.40
C THR A 9 -19.64 -6.51 2.27
N PHE A 10 -20.10 -6.70 1.03
CA PHE A 10 -19.38 -6.27 -0.16
C PHE A 10 -19.98 -4.96 -0.68
N THR A 11 -19.11 -4.03 -1.05
CA THR A 11 -19.47 -2.81 -1.75
C THR A 11 -18.90 -2.90 -3.16
N THR A 12 -19.75 -2.78 -4.17
CA THR A 12 -19.31 -2.73 -5.56
C THR A 12 -18.48 -1.47 -5.80
N LEU A 13 -17.35 -1.60 -6.48
CA LEU A 13 -16.60 -0.46 -6.98
C LEU A 13 -17.32 0.18 -8.18
N GLY A 14 -16.86 1.37 -8.57
CA GLY A 14 -17.45 2.14 -9.68
C GLY A 14 -17.27 1.45 -11.02
N CYS A 15 -18.05 1.86 -12.02
CA CYS A 15 -17.92 1.31 -13.38
C CYS A 15 -16.55 1.61 -14.03
N LEU A 16 -15.93 2.73 -13.67
CA LEU A 16 -14.56 3.05 -14.11
C LEU A 16 -13.53 2.14 -13.43
N ASP A 17 -13.76 1.75 -12.19
CA ASP A 17 -12.88 0.86 -11.45
C ASP A 17 -12.87 -0.55 -12.05
N ASP A 18 -13.99 -1.00 -12.61
CA ASP A 18 -14.14 -2.32 -13.24
C ASP A 18 -13.19 -2.49 -14.44
N ILE A 19 -12.94 -1.42 -15.20
CA ILE A 19 -12.02 -1.44 -16.36
C ILE A 19 -10.56 -1.16 -16.00
N MET A 20 -10.30 -0.60 -14.82
CA MET A 20 -8.93 -0.37 -14.36
C MET A 20 -8.25 -1.70 -14.01
N PRO A 21 -6.99 -1.91 -14.43
CA PRO A 21 -6.29 -3.12 -14.07
C PRO A 21 -6.01 -3.13 -12.55
N ASP A 22 -6.10 -4.30 -11.92
CA ASP A 22 -5.72 -4.46 -10.51
C ASP A 22 -4.18 -4.56 -10.38
N ILE A 23 -3.52 -3.46 -10.72
CA ILE A 23 -2.09 -3.24 -10.56
C ILE A 23 -1.83 -2.42 -9.30
N ASP A 24 -0.67 -2.64 -8.70
CA ASP A 24 -0.23 -1.86 -7.55
C ASP A 24 0.09 -0.43 -7.99
N LEU A 25 -0.48 0.54 -7.28
CA LEU A 25 -0.20 1.96 -7.42
C LEU A 25 0.59 2.40 -6.17
N PRO A 26 1.93 2.40 -6.23
CA PRO A 26 2.77 2.86 -5.13
C PRO A 26 2.98 4.37 -5.17
N MET A 27 2.95 4.99 -4.00
CA MET A 27 3.43 6.36 -3.77
C MET A 27 4.58 6.32 -2.77
N ILE A 28 5.66 7.02 -3.09
CA ILE A 28 6.86 7.07 -2.26
C ILE A 28 7.07 8.48 -1.74
N LEU A 29 7.18 8.61 -0.42
CA LEU A 29 7.74 9.79 0.24
C LEU A 29 9.08 9.45 0.87
N SER A 30 10.04 10.35 0.72
CA SER A 30 11.36 10.18 1.32
C SER A 30 11.77 11.43 2.09
N PHE A 31 12.39 11.25 3.25
CA PHE A 31 12.88 12.35 4.07
C PHE A 31 14.12 11.97 4.88
N ALA A 32 14.89 12.98 5.26
CA ALA A 32 16.04 12.81 6.14
C ALA A 32 15.59 12.44 7.55
N CYS A 33 16.27 11.48 8.17
CA CYS A 33 16.02 11.06 9.54
C CYS A 33 17.33 10.60 10.17
N PRO A 34 17.87 11.33 11.16
CA PRO A 34 19.09 10.91 11.85
C PRO A 34 18.95 9.49 12.42
N THR A 35 20.01 8.69 12.36
CA THR A 35 20.01 7.29 12.83
C THR A 35 19.56 7.17 14.29
N SER A 36 19.88 8.17 15.13
CA SER A 36 19.44 8.23 16.53
C SER A 36 17.92 8.39 16.72
N ARG A 37 17.17 8.77 15.68
CA ARG A 37 15.71 9.00 15.71
C ARG A 37 14.91 7.90 15.00
N LEU A 38 15.53 6.88 14.43
CA LEU A 38 14.82 5.87 13.63
C LEU A 38 13.74 5.13 14.43
N GLN A 39 14.05 4.74 15.68
CA GLN A 39 13.08 4.04 16.53
C GLN A 39 11.85 4.91 16.86
N ILE A 40 12.06 6.20 17.12
CA ILE A 40 10.97 7.16 17.37
C ILE A 40 10.14 7.34 16.09
N ALA A 41 10.79 7.49 14.94
CA ALA A 41 10.11 7.60 13.65
C ALA A 41 9.26 6.36 13.35
N GLN A 42 9.79 5.15 13.57
CA GLN A 42 9.06 3.90 13.43
C GLN A 42 7.79 3.87 14.29
N GLN A 43 7.90 4.19 15.58
CA GLN A 43 6.76 4.18 16.50
C GLN A 43 5.69 5.21 16.09
N ASN A 44 6.11 6.41 15.68
CA ASN A 44 5.18 7.46 15.24
C ASN A 44 4.49 7.10 13.93
N LEU A 45 5.22 6.54 12.97
CA LEU A 45 4.65 6.07 11.69
C LEU A 45 3.66 4.92 11.91
N TYR A 46 3.99 3.96 12.78
CA TYR A 46 3.07 2.88 13.15
C TYR A 46 1.79 3.41 13.79
N ARG A 47 1.91 4.28 14.81
CA ARG A 47 0.77 4.84 15.53
C ARG A 47 -0.12 5.69 14.62
N SER A 48 0.47 6.55 13.81
CA SER A 48 -0.28 7.39 12.86
C SER A 48 -0.95 6.55 11.76
N PHE A 49 -0.29 5.50 11.27
CA PHE A 49 -0.88 4.59 10.28
C PHE A 49 -2.09 3.86 10.87
N LYS A 50 -1.95 3.34 12.10
CA LYS A 50 -3.07 2.74 12.83
C LYS A 50 -4.22 3.72 12.99
N SER A 51 -3.93 4.97 13.37
CA SER A 51 -4.96 6.01 13.47
C SER A 51 -5.66 6.32 12.14
N LEU A 52 -4.95 6.30 11.01
CA LEU A 52 -5.55 6.42 9.68
C LEU A 52 -6.53 5.26 9.42
N LEU A 53 -6.09 4.04 9.70
CA LEU A 53 -6.92 2.84 9.52
C LEU A 53 -8.16 2.84 10.43
N ASP A 54 -8.04 3.36 11.65
CA ASP A 54 -9.17 3.50 12.58
C ASP A 54 -10.17 4.57 12.10
N LYS A 55 -9.69 5.68 11.50
CA LYS A 55 -10.52 6.74 10.93
C LYS A 55 -11.22 6.31 9.63
N SER A 56 -10.55 5.48 8.84
CA SER A 56 -11.02 5.01 7.53
C SER A 56 -10.99 3.48 7.48
N PRO A 57 -11.92 2.78 8.16
CA PRO A 57 -11.87 1.32 8.34
C PRO A 57 -11.89 0.51 7.03
N TRP A 58 -12.40 1.08 5.96
CA TRP A 58 -12.41 0.46 4.63
C TRP A 58 -11.00 0.25 4.06
N LEU A 59 -10.01 1.04 4.49
CA LEU A 59 -8.60 0.84 4.14
C LEU A 59 -8.05 -0.49 4.69
N ASN A 60 -8.60 -0.98 5.80
CA ASN A 60 -8.27 -2.33 6.31
C ASN A 60 -8.88 -3.46 5.48
N GLY A 61 -9.73 -3.14 4.51
CA GLY A 61 -10.45 -4.10 3.70
C GLY A 61 -9.61 -4.80 2.63
N TYR A 62 -10.34 -5.42 1.72
CA TYR A 62 -9.85 -6.27 0.65
C TYR A 62 -10.58 -5.94 -0.64
N ILE A 63 -9.85 -5.97 -1.74
CA ILE A 63 -10.36 -5.85 -3.10
C ILE A 63 -10.50 -7.25 -3.66
N HIS A 64 -11.71 -7.57 -4.10
CA HIS A 64 -12.06 -8.82 -4.73
C HIS A 64 -12.26 -8.55 -6.22
N SER A 65 -11.46 -9.21 -7.04
CA SER A 65 -11.53 -9.17 -8.50
C SER A 65 -12.01 -10.52 -9.03
N ASN A 66 -12.65 -10.55 -10.21
CA ASN A 66 -13.05 -11.81 -10.87
C ASN A 66 -13.89 -12.75 -9.99
N VAL A 67 -14.80 -12.21 -9.18
CA VAL A 67 -15.65 -13.01 -8.29
C VAL A 67 -16.64 -13.84 -9.12
N GLY A 68 -16.45 -15.16 -9.11
CA GLY A 68 -17.34 -16.12 -9.78
C GLY A 68 -18.71 -16.21 -9.09
N GLY A 69 -19.72 -16.75 -9.79
CA GLY A 69 -21.06 -16.96 -9.23
C GLY A 69 -21.96 -15.72 -9.15
N LEU A 70 -21.47 -14.57 -9.63
CA LEU A 70 -22.21 -13.29 -9.65
C LEU A 70 -22.74 -12.90 -11.02
N ALA A 71 -22.59 -13.78 -12.01
CA ALA A 71 -23.06 -13.57 -13.38
C ALA A 71 -24.58 -13.34 -13.40
N GLY A 72 -25.01 -12.23 -14.03
CA GLY A 72 -26.41 -11.84 -14.13
C GLY A 72 -26.90 -10.85 -13.06
N SER A 73 -26.19 -10.72 -11.95
CA SER A 73 -26.53 -9.77 -10.86
C SER A 73 -25.67 -8.50 -10.86
N TYR A 74 -24.50 -8.55 -11.49
CA TYR A 74 -23.53 -7.46 -11.51
C TYR A 74 -22.93 -7.25 -12.91
N ARG A 75 -22.23 -6.12 -13.11
CA ARG A 75 -21.55 -5.83 -14.36
C ARG A 75 -20.42 -6.83 -14.58
N VAL A 76 -20.14 -7.14 -15.84
CA VAL A 76 -19.00 -8.00 -16.19
C VAL A 76 -17.71 -7.32 -15.72
N GLY A 77 -16.86 -8.05 -15.02
CA GLY A 77 -15.61 -7.52 -14.46
C GLY A 77 -15.79 -6.71 -13.17
N SER A 78 -16.98 -6.72 -12.56
CA SER A 78 -17.21 -6.02 -11.30
C SER A 78 -16.20 -6.38 -10.23
N LYS A 79 -15.62 -5.34 -9.63
CA LYS A 79 -14.74 -5.46 -8.46
C LYS A 79 -15.48 -5.04 -7.20
N PHE A 80 -15.06 -5.60 -6.08
CA PHE A 80 -15.73 -5.37 -4.79
C PHE A 80 -14.72 -5.01 -3.71
N LEU A 81 -15.09 -4.08 -2.85
CA LEU A 81 -14.43 -3.81 -1.59
C LEU A 81 -15.18 -4.52 -0.46
N SER A 82 -14.47 -5.17 0.45
CA SER A 82 -15.08 -5.74 1.64
C SER A 82 -14.14 -5.70 2.84
N HIS A 83 -14.69 -5.92 4.04
CA HIS A 83 -13.90 -6.00 5.27
C HIS A 83 -13.34 -7.40 5.54
N SER A 84 -13.67 -8.39 4.70
CA SER A 84 -13.26 -9.79 4.87
C SER A 84 -12.59 -10.32 3.61
N ALA A 85 -11.54 -11.13 3.79
CA ALA A 85 -10.92 -11.84 2.68
C ALA A 85 -11.79 -13.02 2.18
N ALA A 86 -12.81 -13.43 2.94
CA ALA A 86 -13.72 -14.51 2.55
C ALA A 86 -14.58 -14.11 1.33
N LEU A 87 -14.79 -15.06 0.41
CA LEU A 87 -15.64 -14.88 -0.77
C LEU A 87 -17.12 -15.12 -0.45
N LEU A 88 -18.02 -14.63 -1.33
CA LEU A 88 -19.48 -14.74 -1.24
C LEU A 88 -20.03 -16.19 -1.22
N SER A 89 -19.22 -17.21 -1.50
CA SER A 89 -19.73 -18.56 -1.76
C SER A 89 -18.83 -19.71 -1.29
N SER A 90 -17.90 -19.51 -0.37
CA SER A 90 -17.01 -20.58 0.06
C SER A 90 -17.09 -20.80 1.58
N ASP A 91 -17.32 -22.05 1.99
CA ASP A 91 -17.12 -22.61 3.35
C ASP A 91 -15.63 -22.56 3.78
N VAL A 92 -14.92 -21.52 3.38
CA VAL A 92 -13.54 -21.27 3.76
C VAL A 92 -13.59 -20.53 5.08
N GLU A 93 -13.28 -21.27 6.13
CA GLU A 93 -13.04 -20.76 7.48
C GLU A 93 -12.32 -19.42 7.43
N HIS A 94 -12.76 -18.49 8.28
CA HIS A 94 -12.20 -17.14 8.42
C HIS A 94 -10.68 -17.11 8.27
N MET A 95 -10.21 -16.78 7.06
CA MET A 95 -8.82 -16.51 6.76
C MET A 95 -8.45 -15.17 7.40
N ASN A 96 -8.16 -15.21 8.70
CA ASN A 96 -7.61 -14.10 9.43
C ASN A 96 -6.16 -13.90 8.99
N ASP A 97 -5.95 -13.13 7.91
CA ASP A 97 -4.62 -12.66 7.56
C ASP A 97 -4.11 -11.76 8.69
N LYS A 98 -3.28 -12.33 9.57
CA LYS A 98 -2.68 -11.65 10.72
C LYS A 98 -1.52 -10.73 10.33
N ARG A 99 -1.17 -10.61 9.03
CA ARG A 99 -0.04 -9.79 8.60
C ARG A 99 -0.34 -8.32 8.84
N GLU A 100 0.57 -7.65 9.55
CA GLU A 100 0.50 -6.20 9.72
C GLU A 100 0.43 -5.49 8.36
N LYS A 101 -0.43 -4.48 8.26
CA LYS A 101 -0.64 -3.69 7.04
C LYS A 101 0.52 -2.73 6.76
N ILE A 102 1.39 -2.51 7.74
CA ILE A 102 2.61 -1.72 7.64
C ILE A 102 3.82 -2.61 7.95
N GLU A 103 4.82 -2.58 7.08
CA GLU A 103 6.07 -3.32 7.22
C GLU A 103 7.22 -2.35 7.52
N PHE A 104 8.12 -2.70 8.43
CA PHE A 104 9.35 -1.95 8.67
C PHE A 104 10.56 -2.79 8.26
N GLN A 105 11.50 -2.18 7.57
CA GLN A 105 12.75 -2.81 7.20
C GLN A 105 13.94 -1.85 7.31
N ASP A 106 15.10 -2.39 7.65
CA ASP A 106 16.36 -1.65 7.63
C ASP A 106 17.19 -2.07 6.39
N LEU A 107 17.44 -1.11 5.51
CA LEU A 107 18.26 -1.26 4.32
C LEU A 107 19.69 -0.74 4.54
N SER A 108 20.05 -0.23 5.72
CA SER A 108 21.37 0.32 6.04
C SER A 108 22.53 -0.63 5.74
N SER A 109 22.27 -1.95 5.77
CA SER A 109 23.23 -3.02 5.49
C SER A 109 22.99 -3.72 4.14
N HIS A 110 21.93 -3.36 3.42
CA HIS A 110 21.59 -3.96 2.14
C HIS A 110 22.65 -3.62 1.07
N THR A 111 22.99 -4.57 0.19
CA THR A 111 24.07 -4.43 -0.81
C THR A 111 23.99 -3.16 -1.64
N LYS A 112 22.78 -2.73 -2.00
CA LYS A 112 22.52 -1.46 -2.70
C LYS A 112 22.78 -0.22 -1.82
N TYR A 113 22.34 -0.20 -0.57
CA TYR A 113 22.33 1.03 0.25
C TYR A 113 23.48 1.13 1.25
N LYS A 114 24.24 0.05 1.50
CA LYS A 114 25.31 0.01 2.53
C LYS A 114 26.33 1.14 2.42
N ALA A 115 26.61 1.58 1.19
CA ALA A 115 27.60 2.61 0.87
C ALA A 115 26.97 3.98 0.57
N LYS A 116 25.68 4.17 0.88
CA LYS A 116 24.96 5.42 0.61
C LYS A 116 24.17 5.90 1.83
N THR A 117 24.27 7.19 2.07
CA THR A 117 23.43 7.97 2.96
C THR A 117 22.29 8.60 2.18
N TYR A 118 21.23 9.00 2.89
CA TYR A 118 20.11 9.70 2.29
C TYR A 118 20.54 10.99 1.57
N SER A 119 21.44 11.78 2.16
CA SER A 119 21.95 13.01 1.55
C SER A 119 22.68 12.76 0.24
N GLU A 120 23.45 11.67 0.14
CA GLU A 120 24.11 11.30 -1.11
C GLU A 120 23.09 10.90 -2.18
N LEU A 121 22.04 10.15 -1.81
CA LEU A 121 20.95 9.80 -2.73
C LEU A 121 20.23 11.05 -3.24
N VAL A 122 19.95 12.03 -2.37
CA VAL A 122 19.36 13.32 -2.77
C VAL A 122 20.29 14.06 -3.73
N SER A 123 21.59 14.12 -3.44
CA SER A 123 22.57 14.81 -4.30
C SER A 123 22.69 14.19 -5.69
N GLU A 124 22.35 12.91 -5.83
CA GLU A 124 22.28 12.18 -7.10
C GLU A 124 20.88 12.24 -7.75
N ASN A 125 19.96 13.08 -7.25
CA ASN A 125 18.56 13.16 -7.70
C ASN A 125 17.78 11.84 -7.59
N MET A 126 17.98 11.09 -6.49
CA MET A 126 17.29 9.82 -6.20
C MET A 126 17.30 8.82 -7.36
N PRO A 127 18.48 8.30 -7.77
CA PRO A 127 18.57 7.44 -8.96
C PRO A 127 17.65 6.21 -8.89
N ASN A 128 16.94 5.90 -9.98
CA ASN A 128 15.96 4.80 -10.07
C ASN A 128 16.49 3.43 -9.59
N ARG A 129 17.80 3.17 -9.69
CA ARG A 129 18.44 1.95 -9.16
C ARG A 129 18.24 1.74 -7.65
N TYR A 130 18.01 2.83 -6.91
CA TYR A 130 17.69 2.88 -5.48
C TYR A 130 16.19 3.02 -5.20
N LEU A 131 15.33 3.03 -6.22
CA LEU A 131 13.88 3.06 -6.12
C LEU A 131 13.27 1.73 -6.60
N SER A 132 13.93 0.62 -6.27
CA SER A 132 13.55 -0.73 -6.72
C SER A 132 12.18 -1.14 -6.14
N PRO A 133 11.16 -1.40 -6.97
CA PRO A 133 9.83 -1.80 -6.49
C PRO A 133 9.87 -3.04 -5.60
N LYS A 134 10.68 -4.05 -5.97
CA LYS A 134 10.87 -5.28 -5.18
C LYS A 134 11.36 -5.03 -3.74
N LEU A 135 12.09 -3.94 -3.52
CA LEU A 135 12.61 -3.59 -2.19
C LEU A 135 11.66 -2.66 -1.45
N LEU A 136 11.12 -1.64 -2.13
CA LEU A 136 10.40 -0.56 -1.48
C LEU A 136 8.87 -0.75 -1.43
N VAL A 137 8.28 -1.42 -2.43
CA VAL A 137 6.82 -1.56 -2.53
C VAL A 137 6.37 -2.76 -1.69
N PRO A 138 5.41 -2.58 -0.76
CA PRO A 138 4.85 -3.69 0.00
C PRO A 138 4.01 -4.60 -0.89
N ASN A 139 3.96 -5.89 -0.56
CA ASN A 139 3.11 -6.83 -1.26
C ASN A 139 1.66 -6.77 -0.74
N ARG A 140 0.70 -6.63 -1.65
CA ARG A 140 -0.76 -6.60 -1.39
C ARG A 140 -1.45 -7.95 -1.58
N THR A 141 -0.79 -8.96 -2.13
CA THR A 141 -1.40 -10.27 -2.40
C THR A 141 -1.80 -10.97 -1.11
N THR A 142 -2.99 -11.56 -1.11
CA THR A 142 -3.39 -12.55 -0.09
C THR A 142 -3.09 -13.97 -0.60
N GLU A 143 -3.51 -14.99 0.14
CA GLU A 143 -3.45 -16.38 -0.31
C GLU A 143 -4.37 -16.65 -1.52
N ASN A 144 -5.47 -15.91 -1.64
CA ASN A 144 -6.35 -15.97 -2.78
C ASN A 144 -5.87 -14.98 -3.86
N PRO A 145 -5.54 -15.43 -5.08
CA PRO A 145 -5.03 -14.56 -6.14
C PRO A 145 -6.03 -13.50 -6.61
N ASN A 146 -7.33 -13.74 -6.38
CA ASN A 146 -8.42 -12.81 -6.70
C ASN A 146 -8.71 -11.81 -5.59
N VAL A 147 -8.02 -11.92 -4.44
CA VAL A 147 -8.22 -11.05 -3.28
C VAL A 147 -6.90 -10.38 -2.92
N LYS A 148 -6.92 -9.06 -2.84
CA LYS A 148 -5.77 -8.26 -2.42
C LYS A 148 -6.15 -7.33 -1.28
N HIS A 149 -5.21 -6.99 -0.41
CA HIS A 149 -5.38 -5.96 0.60
C HIS A 149 -5.77 -4.64 -0.08
N ALA A 150 -6.67 -3.83 0.51
CA ALA A 150 -7.02 -2.52 -0.05
C ALA A 150 -5.84 -1.55 0.00
N ILE A 151 -5.09 -1.53 1.11
CA ILE A 151 -3.87 -0.75 1.26
C ILE A 151 -2.77 -1.54 1.98
N ARG A 152 -1.51 -1.26 1.64
CA ARG A 152 -0.34 -1.73 2.37
C ARG A 152 0.70 -0.61 2.44
N ALA A 153 1.47 -0.58 3.51
CA ALA A 153 2.57 0.35 3.68
C ALA A 153 3.90 -0.38 3.94
N ARG A 154 5.01 0.21 3.49
CA ARG A 154 6.36 -0.22 3.86
C ARG A 154 7.20 1.00 4.20
N VAL A 155 7.90 0.92 5.32
CA VAL A 155 8.85 1.93 5.79
C VAL A 155 10.24 1.32 5.73
N SER A 156 11.11 1.91 4.92
CA SER A 156 12.47 1.44 4.69
C SER A 156 13.46 2.45 5.24
N PHE A 157 14.26 2.04 6.22
CA PHE A 157 15.31 2.85 6.80
C PHE A 157 16.60 2.73 5.99
N VAL A 158 17.26 3.86 5.72
CA VAL A 158 18.62 3.93 5.17
C VAL A 158 19.47 4.79 6.11
N LYS A 159 20.78 4.85 5.88
CA LYS A 159 21.66 5.72 6.67
C LYS A 159 21.18 7.17 6.55
N HIS A 160 20.73 7.74 7.67
CA HIS A 160 20.23 9.10 7.79
C HIS A 160 18.95 9.43 7.00
N GLY A 161 18.13 8.44 6.63
CA GLY A 161 16.86 8.71 5.94
C GLY A 161 15.85 7.57 5.97
N VAL A 162 14.67 7.88 5.45
CA VAL A 162 13.51 6.98 5.42
C VAL A 162 12.83 7.07 4.07
N PHE A 163 12.43 5.92 3.53
CA PHE A 163 11.43 5.82 2.47
C PHE A 163 10.14 5.27 3.06
N VAL A 164 9.05 6.01 2.88
CA VAL A 164 7.71 5.60 3.26
C VAL A 164 6.95 5.34 1.97
N VAL A 165 6.49 4.11 1.79
CA VAL A 165 5.74 3.69 0.60
C VAL A 165 4.36 3.26 1.01
N LEU A 166 3.35 3.80 0.34
CA LEU A 166 1.96 3.40 0.45
C LEU A 166 1.54 2.82 -0.90
N SER A 167 0.90 1.66 -0.89
CA SER A 167 0.50 0.95 -2.10
C SER A 167 -0.97 0.55 -2.02
N THR A 168 -1.71 0.85 -3.08
CA THR A 168 -3.12 0.52 -3.27
C THR A 168 -3.33 -0.15 -4.64
N SER A 169 -4.57 -0.52 -4.98
CA SER A 169 -4.91 -0.92 -6.35
C SER A 169 -5.28 0.31 -7.16
N HIS A 170 -4.84 0.36 -8.42
CA HIS A 170 -5.32 1.35 -9.37
C HIS A 170 -6.83 1.22 -9.66
N SER A 171 -7.43 0.07 -9.34
CA SER A 171 -8.89 -0.10 -9.42
C SER A 171 -9.63 0.39 -8.18
N LEU A 172 -8.95 0.89 -7.14
CA LEU A 172 -9.57 1.42 -5.93
C LEU A 172 -9.32 2.92 -5.80
N MET A 173 -8.13 3.37 -6.19
CA MET A 173 -7.73 4.77 -6.12
C MET A 173 -6.86 5.12 -7.31
N ASP A 174 -7.00 6.35 -7.78
CA ASP A 174 -6.00 7.00 -8.62
C ASP A 174 -4.89 7.63 -7.76
N ALA A 175 -3.88 8.22 -8.43
CA ALA A 175 -2.76 8.86 -7.75
C ALA A 175 -3.21 10.04 -6.87
N THR A 176 -4.26 10.76 -7.26
CA THR A 176 -4.80 11.89 -6.50
C THR A 176 -5.39 11.43 -5.18
N SER A 177 -6.25 10.41 -5.23
CA SER A 177 -6.91 9.83 -4.06
C SER A 177 -5.88 9.20 -3.12
N LEU A 178 -4.88 8.49 -3.66
CA LEU A 178 -3.79 7.95 -2.86
C LEU A 178 -2.96 9.07 -2.20
N SER A 179 -2.72 10.19 -2.89
CA SER A 179 -2.03 11.35 -2.31
C SER A 179 -2.79 11.95 -1.12
N ALA A 180 -4.13 11.99 -1.20
CA ALA A 180 -4.96 12.49 -0.11
C ALA A 180 -4.84 11.58 1.12
N ILE A 181 -4.95 10.26 0.93
CA ILE A 181 -4.75 9.28 2.01
C ILE A 181 -3.34 9.36 2.61
N PHE A 182 -2.31 9.55 1.77
CA PHE A 182 -0.94 9.75 2.24
C PHE A 182 -0.82 11.04 3.08
N GLY A 183 -1.48 12.11 2.64
CA GLY A 183 -1.55 13.39 3.37
C GLY A 183 -2.23 13.27 4.73
N GLU A 184 -3.29 12.45 4.83
CA GLU A 184 -3.98 12.18 6.11
C GLU A 184 -3.18 11.29 7.06
N TRP A 185 -2.36 10.39 6.53
CA TRP A 185 -1.47 9.56 7.35
C TRP A 185 -0.45 10.43 8.09
N LEU A 186 0.13 11.41 7.40
CA LEU A 186 1.15 12.26 7.99
C LEU A 186 0.48 13.23 8.99
N PRO A 187 1.01 13.38 10.21
CA PRO A 187 0.46 14.33 11.16
C PRO A 187 0.51 15.76 10.56
N PRO A 188 -0.47 16.62 10.88
CA PRO A 188 -0.42 18.02 10.47
C PRO A 188 0.90 18.64 10.93
N ARG A 189 1.59 19.30 10.01
CA ARG A 189 2.89 19.93 10.27
C ARG A 189 2.72 20.99 11.37
N GLU A 190 3.50 20.92 12.44
CA GLU A 190 3.90 22.16 13.10
C GLU A 190 4.79 22.93 12.10
N GLU A 191 4.38 24.13 11.71
CA GLU A 191 4.88 24.96 10.58
C GLU A 191 6.39 25.28 10.55
N LYS A 192 7.24 24.71 11.41
CA LYS A 192 8.56 25.29 11.68
C LYS A 192 9.76 24.71 10.93
N ASN A 193 9.66 23.66 10.12
CA ASN A 193 10.82 23.17 9.36
C ASN A 193 10.44 22.58 7.99
N LEU A 194 10.39 23.44 6.97
CA LEU A 194 10.27 23.07 5.56
C LEU A 194 11.62 22.54 5.05
N HIS A 195 11.79 21.22 5.02
CA HIS A 195 12.74 20.59 4.11
C HIS A 195 12.00 19.64 3.15
N SER A 196 12.37 19.80 1.88
CA SER A 196 11.73 19.29 0.67
C SER A 196 11.27 17.82 0.77
N TYR A 197 10.01 17.56 0.43
CA TYR A 197 9.52 16.22 0.13
C TYR A 197 9.65 15.99 -1.37
N CYS A 198 10.36 14.94 -1.79
CA CYS A 198 10.28 14.46 -3.17
C CYS A 198 9.18 13.40 -3.23
N ILE A 199 8.10 13.68 -3.96
CA ILE A 199 7.07 12.71 -4.31
C ILE A 199 7.51 12.04 -5.61
N HIS A 200 7.76 10.74 -5.57
CA HIS A 200 8.06 9.96 -6.78
C HIS A 200 6.91 8.99 -7.06
N LEU A 201 6.28 9.15 -8.23
CA LEU A 201 5.35 8.18 -8.80
C LEU A 201 6.16 7.26 -9.72
N SER A 202 6.33 6.00 -9.33
CA SER A 202 7.02 5.00 -10.17
C SER A 202 5.95 4.15 -10.86
N GLY A 203 5.65 4.48 -12.12
CA GLY A 203 4.76 3.69 -12.98
C GLY A 203 5.56 2.98 -14.07
N ASP A 204 6.11 1.80 -13.78
CA ASP A 204 6.65 0.91 -14.81
C ASP A 204 5.63 -0.20 -15.08
N LEU A 205 4.72 0.05 -16.02
CA LEU A 205 3.96 -0.98 -16.71
C LEU A 205 4.86 -1.66 -17.73
N VAL A 206 5.63 -2.67 -17.30
CA VAL A 206 6.31 -3.59 -18.23
C VAL A 206 5.49 -4.87 -18.32
N GLY A 207 4.57 -4.90 -19.29
CA GLY A 207 4.06 -6.17 -19.81
C GLY A 207 5.17 -6.90 -20.58
N PRO A 208 5.24 -8.25 -20.52
CA PRO A 208 6.17 -8.98 -21.36
C PRO A 208 5.81 -8.77 -22.83
N ALA A 209 6.82 -8.47 -23.65
CA ALA A 209 6.67 -8.44 -25.11
C ALA A 209 6.22 -9.84 -25.60
N PRO A 210 5.27 -9.93 -26.56
CA PRO A 210 4.88 -11.21 -27.12
C PRO A 210 6.09 -11.84 -27.82
N ALA A 211 6.36 -13.10 -27.48
CA ALA A 211 7.33 -13.91 -28.19
C ALA A 211 6.84 -14.11 -29.63
N SER A 212 7.66 -13.67 -30.58
CA SER A 212 7.58 -13.97 -32.00
C SER A 212 8.12 -15.37 -32.29
#